data_AF-E9I9E5-F1
#
_entry.id   AF-E9I9E5-F1
#
_cell.length_a   1.000
_cell.length_b   1.000
_cell.length_c   1.000
_cell.angle_alpha   90.00
_cell.angle_beta   90.00
_cell.angle_gamma   90.00
#
_symmetry.space_group_name_H-M   'P 1'
#
loop_
_entity.id
_entity.type
_entity.pdbx_description
1 polymer ?
#
loop_
_entity_poly.entity_id
_entity_poly.type
_entity_poly.pdbx_seq_one_letter_code
_entity_poly.pdbx_strand_id
1 'polypeptide(L)'
;MCHNVNNKDKYSNLKSVLNAVRCLPNSNADVERMFSFLTDIKTNKRNKLSSASINAICVIKSSLKARNKTGTNMTVKEKDLSLMSPDKLYKK
;
A
#
# COMPACT_ATOMS: atom_id res chain seq x y z
N MET A 1 27.93 0.77 -0.65
CA MET A 1 27.77 1.66 0.52
C MET A 1 28.92 1.37 1.47
N CYS A 2 29.78 2.36 1.75
CA CYS A 2 30.94 2.17 2.60
C CYS A 2 30.52 2.18 4.07
N HIS A 3 30.48 1.00 4.70
CA HIS A 3 30.33 0.88 6.15
C HIS A 3 31.67 1.17 6.81
N ASN A 4 31.71 2.16 7.72
CA ASN A 4 32.85 2.38 8.58
C ASN A 4 32.69 1.55 9.87
N VAL A 5 33.81 1.10 10.42
CA VAL A 5 33.96 0.08 11.48
C VAL A 5 33.22 0.39 12.80
N ASN A 6 32.60 1.57 12.94
CA ASN A 6 31.94 2.03 14.17
C ASN A 6 30.40 2.10 14.11
N ASN A 7 29.74 1.56 13.10
CA ASN A 7 28.26 1.53 12.96
C ASN A 7 27.54 2.89 13.13
N LYS A 8 28.27 4.00 13.09
CA LYS A 8 27.73 5.37 13.06
C LYS A 8 27.69 5.80 11.60
N ASP A 9 26.48 6.00 11.10
CA ASP A 9 26.27 6.64 9.81
C ASP A 9 27.01 7.99 9.79
N LYS A 10 28.05 8.09 8.96
CA LYS A 10 28.94 9.27 8.88
C LYS A 10 28.17 10.58 8.61
N TYR A 11 27.00 10.47 7.98
CA TYR A 11 26.11 11.59 7.69
C TYR A 11 24.63 11.19 7.86
N SER A 12 24.17 11.02 9.10
CA SER A 12 22.79 10.62 9.41
C SER A 12 21.73 11.56 8.80
N ASN A 13 21.96 12.87 8.89
CA ASN A 13 21.04 13.88 8.35
C ASN A 13 20.99 13.84 6.82
N LEU A 14 22.16 13.75 6.16
CA LEU A 14 22.23 13.64 4.69
C LEU A 14 21.56 12.36 4.18
N LYS A 15 21.76 11.24 4.90
CA LYS A 15 21.10 9.96 4.59
C LYS A 15 19.58 10.07 4.71
N SER A 16 19.09 10.77 5.73
CA SER A 16 17.65 11.04 5.92
C SER A 16 17.08 11.84 4.75
N VAL A 17 17.71 12.96 4.39
CA VAL A 17 17.28 13.82 3.26
C VAL A 17 17.32 13.04 1.93
N LEU A 18 18.40 12.31 1.66
CA LEU A 18 18.53 11.53 0.44
C LEU A 18 17.46 10.44 0.34
N ASN A 19 17.13 9.78 1.46
CA ASN A 19 16.06 8.80 1.50
C ASN A 19 14.69 9.45 1.24
N ALA A 20 14.42 10.62 1.84
CA ALA A 20 13.17 11.34 1.61
C ALA A 20 13.01 11.75 0.13
N VAL A 21 14.07 12.27 -0.50
CA VAL A 21 14.08 12.63 -1.93
C VAL A 21 13.87 11.38 -2.80
N ARG A 22 14.46 10.24 -2.45
CA ARG A 22 14.27 8.97 -3.18
C ARG A 22 12.86 8.38 -3.02
N CYS A 23 12.13 8.75 -1.97
CA CYS A 23 10.74 8.36 -1.81
C CYS A 23 9.79 9.17 -2.71
N LEU A 24 10.26 10.27 -3.32
CA LEU A 24 9.44 11.03 -4.26
C LEU A 24 9.25 10.22 -5.55
N PRO A 25 8.01 10.09 -6.04
CA PRO A 25 7.76 9.41 -7.29
C PRO A 25 8.41 10.18 -8.44
N ASN A 26 9.18 9.49 -9.26
CA ASN A 26 9.84 10.08 -10.44
C ASN A 26 8.85 10.58 -11.50
N SER A 27 7.59 10.15 -11.43
CA SER A 27 6.52 10.51 -12.37
C SER A 27 5.16 10.31 -11.71
N ASN A 28 4.15 11.01 -12.23
CA ASN A 28 2.76 10.84 -11.83
C ASN A 28 2.13 9.52 -12.34
N ALA A 29 2.81 8.77 -13.20
CA ALA A 29 2.27 7.58 -13.86
C ALA A 29 1.70 6.51 -12.90
N ASP A 30 2.33 6.28 -11.74
CA ASP A 30 1.82 5.29 -10.78
C ASP A 30 0.53 5.79 -10.10
N VAL A 31 0.42 7.10 -9.85
CA VAL A 31 -0.79 7.75 -9.31
C VAL A 31 -1.91 7.73 -10.34
N GLU A 32 -1.63 8.08 -11.59
CA GLU A 32 -2.61 8.06 -12.68
C GLU A 32 -3.15 6.65 -12.92
N ARG A 33 -2.27 5.63 -12.91
CA ARG A 33 -2.68 4.22 -13.00
C ARG A 33 -3.61 3.83 -11.85
N MET A 34 -3.36 4.33 -10.64
CA MET A 34 -4.22 4.11 -9.49
C MET A 34 -5.57 4.81 -9.64
N PHE A 35 -5.58 6.01 -10.23
CA PHE A 35 -6.79 6.80 -10.49
C PHE A 35 -7.66 6.20 -11.60
N SER A 36 -7.06 5.66 -12.66
CA SER A 36 -7.78 4.90 -13.70
C SER A 36 -8.43 3.65 -13.11
N PHE A 37 -7.70 2.92 -12.25
CA PHE A 37 -8.25 1.76 -11.55
C PHE A 37 -9.42 2.15 -10.61
N LEU A 38 -9.27 3.25 -9.89
CA LEU A 38 -10.31 3.80 -9.04
C LEU A 38 -11.56 4.18 -9.86
N THR A 39 -11.35 4.85 -10.99
CA THR A 39 -12.42 5.22 -11.91
C THR A 39 -13.15 3.98 -12.42
N ASP A 40 -12.42 2.95 -12.87
CA ASP A 40 -13.00 1.68 -13.32
C ASP A 40 -13.88 0.98 -12.26
N ILE A 41 -13.41 0.93 -11.00
CA ILE A 41 -14.20 0.37 -9.89
C ILE A 41 -15.48 1.18 -9.66
N LYS A 42 -15.37 2.51 -9.71
CA LYS A 42 -16.46 3.44 -9.40
C LYS A 42 -17.51 3.50 -10.52
N THR A 43 -17.09 3.46 -11.78
CA THR A 43 -17.96 3.75 -12.94
C THR A 43 -18.30 2.51 -13.76
N ASN A 44 -17.33 1.66 -14.11
CA ASN A 44 -17.53 0.55 -15.06
C ASN A 44 -18.13 -0.69 -14.39
N LYS A 45 -17.68 -1.05 -13.19
CA LYS A 45 -18.15 -2.29 -12.51
C LYS A 45 -19.46 -2.15 -11.75
N ARG A 46 -20.17 -1.00 -11.85
CA ARG A 46 -21.51 -0.73 -11.28
C ARG A 46 -21.72 -1.19 -9.82
N ASN A 47 -20.65 -1.28 -9.03
CA ASN A 47 -20.74 -1.43 -7.60
C ASN A 47 -20.64 -0.01 -7.03
N LYS A 48 -21.75 0.57 -6.58
CA LYS A 48 -21.78 1.87 -5.90
C LYS A 48 -21.13 1.71 -4.51
N LEU A 49 -19.84 1.39 -4.50
CA LEU A 49 -19.04 1.17 -3.31
C LEU A 49 -18.89 2.50 -2.59
N SER A 50 -19.00 2.45 -1.27
CA SER A 50 -18.72 3.61 -0.43
C SER A 50 -17.25 4.06 -0.62
N SER A 51 -16.97 5.33 -0.34
CA SER A 51 -15.60 5.86 -0.32
C SER A 51 -14.70 5.06 0.64
N ALA A 52 -15.25 4.60 1.76
CA ALA A 52 -14.55 3.74 2.72
C ALA A 52 -14.15 2.39 2.10
N SER A 53 -15.06 1.74 1.38
CA SER A 53 -14.79 0.47 0.69
C SER A 53 -13.73 0.64 -0.41
N ILE A 54 -13.82 1.74 -1.17
CA ILE A 54 -12.84 2.09 -2.20
C ILE A 54 -11.45 2.31 -1.59
N ASN A 55 -11.37 3.07 -0.49
CA ASN A 55 -10.12 3.32 0.21
C ASN A 55 -9.50 2.01 0.73
N ALA A 56 -10.32 1.14 1.33
CA ALA A 56 -9.87 -0.17 1.80
C ALA A 56 -9.30 -1.03 0.66
N ILE A 57 -9.99 -1.08 -0.49
CA ILE A 57 -9.50 -1.81 -1.68
C ILE A 57 -8.15 -1.25 -2.15
N CYS A 58 -8.00 0.07 -2.18
CA CYS A 58 -6.75 0.71 -2.54
C CYS A 58 -5.61 0.32 -1.58
N VAL A 59 -5.83 0.47 -0.28
CA VAL A 59 -4.83 0.13 0.76
C VAL A 59 -4.42 -1.34 0.67
N ILE A 60 -5.39 -2.26 0.56
CA ILE A 60 -5.12 -3.70 0.44
C ILE A 60 -4.30 -3.97 -0.82
N LYS A 61 -4.74 -3.47 -1.99
CA LYS A 61 -4.05 -3.70 -3.26
C LYS A 61 -2.64 -3.13 -3.27
N SER A 62 -2.44 -1.93 -2.74
CA SER A 62 -1.12 -1.30 -2.61
C SER A 62 -0.22 -2.08 -1.66
N SER A 63 -0.74 -2.57 -0.53
CA SER A 63 0.01 -3.40 0.41
C SER A 63 0.45 -4.74 -0.19
N LEU A 64 -0.38 -5.33 -1.05
CA LEU A 64 -0.08 -6.54 -1.79
C LEU A 64 0.98 -6.28 -2.87
N LYS A 65 0.83 -5.20 -3.65
CA LYS A 65 1.82 -4.76 -4.65
C LYS A 65 3.19 -4.54 -4.01
N ALA A 66 3.25 -3.87 -2.86
CA ALA A 66 4.49 -3.62 -2.11
C ALA A 66 5.20 -4.91 -1.65
N ARG A 67 4.45 -6.02 -1.50
CA ARG A 67 4.97 -7.34 -1.14
C ARG A 67 5.20 -8.24 -2.36
N ASN A 68 5.01 -7.74 -3.57
CA ASN A 68 4.98 -8.51 -4.82
C ASN A 68 3.96 -9.68 -4.75
N LYS A 69 2.83 -9.45 -4.07
CA LYS A 69 1.75 -10.41 -3.89
C LYS A 69 0.48 -9.96 -4.60
N THR A 70 -0.41 -10.93 -4.85
CA THR A 70 -1.75 -10.76 -5.44
C THR A 70 -2.77 -11.41 -4.51
N GLY A 71 -4.06 -11.16 -4.73
CA GLY A 71 -5.13 -11.84 -3.99
C GLY A 71 -5.13 -13.36 -4.17
N THR A 72 -4.47 -13.87 -5.21
CA THR A 72 -4.37 -15.31 -5.50
C THR A 72 -3.13 -15.98 -4.90
N ASN A 73 -2.07 -15.21 -4.63
CA ASN A 73 -0.81 -15.75 -4.08
C ASN A 73 -0.55 -15.34 -2.62
N MET A 74 -1.44 -14.53 -2.04
CA MET A 74 -1.32 -14.10 -0.66
C MET A 74 -1.53 -15.28 0.29
N THR A 75 -0.55 -15.48 1.19
CA THR A 75 -0.72 -16.37 2.34
C THR A 75 -1.64 -15.70 3.35
N VAL A 76 -2.82 -16.26 3.54
CA VAL A 76 -3.77 -15.83 4.58
C VAL A 76 -3.25 -16.31 5.93
N LYS A 77 -3.03 -15.37 6.86
CA LYS A 77 -2.61 -15.72 8.23
C LYS A 77 -3.85 -15.83 9.13
N GLU A 78 -3.73 -16.58 10.22
CA GLU A 78 -4.80 -16.73 11.22
C GLU A 78 -5.33 -15.38 11.72
N LYS A 79 -4.43 -14.42 11.94
CA LYS A 79 -4.81 -13.05 12.30
C LYS A 79 -5.70 -12.37 11.24
N ASP A 80 -5.49 -12.63 9.95
CA ASP A 80 -6.27 -12.03 8.87
C ASP A 80 -7.69 -12.65 8.87
N LEU A 81 -7.81 -13.94 9.19
CA LEU A 81 -9.10 -14.63 9.37
C LEU A 81 -9.84 -14.18 10.63
N SER A 82 -9.11 -13.90 11.72
CA SER A 82 -9.70 -13.40 12.97
C SER A 82 -10.35 -12.01 12.84
N LEU A 83 -10.06 -11.31 11.74
CA LEU A 83 -10.66 -10.03 11.37
C LEU A 83 -11.88 -10.20 10.46
N MET A 84 -12.11 -11.41 9.91
CA MET A 84 -13.26 -11.74 9.07
C MET A 84 -14.50 -12.18 9.85
N SER A 85 -14.51 -12.03 11.18
CA SER A 85 -15.66 -12.35 12.02
C SER A 85 -16.79 -11.33 11.83
N PRO A 86 -18.07 -11.75 11.85
CA PRO A 86 -19.22 -10.86 11.62
C PRO A 86 -19.28 -9.69 12.63
N ASP A 87 -18.91 -9.91 13.89
CA ASP A 87 -18.79 -8.87 14.93
C ASP A 87 -17.79 -7.74 14.60
N LYS A 88 -16.81 -8.03 13.74
CA LYS A 88 -15.81 -7.04 13.29
C LYS A 88 -16.14 -6.49 11.90
N LEU A 89 -16.74 -7.29 11.02
CA LEU A 89 -17.06 -6.89 9.64
C LEU A 89 -18.26 -5.96 9.55
N TYR A 90 -19.29 -6.20 10.35
CA TYR A 90 -20.57 -5.49 10.27
C TYR A 90 -20.82 -4.62 11.49
N LYS A 91 -19.77 -4.30 12.25
CA LYS A 91 -19.88 -3.42 13.41
C LYS A 91 -20.35 -2.04 12.93
N LYS A 92 -21.60 -1.70 13.29
CA LYS A 92 -22.22 -0.40 12.99
C LYS A 92 -21.62 0.68 13.87
#